data_AF-A0AAU1IBB5-F1
#
_entry.id   AF-A0AAU1IBB5-F1
#
_cell.length_a   1.000
_cell.length_b   1.000
_cell.length_c   1.000
_cell.angle_alpha   90.00
_cell.angle_beta   90.00
_cell.angle_gamma   90.00
#
_symmetry.space_group_name_H-M   'P 1'
#
loop_
_entity.id
_entity.type
_entity.pdbx_description
1 polymer ?
#
loop_
_entity_poly.entity_id
_entity_poly.type
_entity_poly.pdbx_seq_one_letter_code
_entity_poly.pdbx_strand_id
1 'polypeptide(L)' 'MTYAADRLWEEAAYVAYYLHWPFETILDLEHPVRERLIEEVGKIHTRMAG' A
#
# COMPACT_ATOMS: atom_id res chain seq x y z
N MET A 1 -17.78 -6.46 12.22
CA MET A 1 -16.95 -6.69 11.03
C MET A 1 -16.07 -5.46 10.82
N THR A 2 -14.84 -5.53 11.31
CA THR A 2 -13.78 -4.50 11.26
C THR A 2 -12.92 -4.61 9.98
N TYR A 3 -13.34 -5.45 9.04
CA TYR A 3 -12.62 -5.85 7.82
C TYR A 3 -12.12 -4.67 6.96
N ALA A 4 -12.78 -3.51 7.05
CA ALA A 4 -12.37 -2.31 6.32
C ALA A 4 -11.17 -1.59 6.95
N ALA A 5 -11.05 -1.60 8.28
CA ALA A 5 -9.96 -0.93 8.99
C ALA A 5 -8.67 -1.76 8.96
N ASP A 6 -8.78 -3.08 9.18
CA ASP A 6 -7.64 -3.98 9.19
C ASP A 6 -6.96 -4.03 7.81
N ARG A 7 -7.76 -4.10 6.73
CA ARG A 7 -7.25 -4.05 5.35
C ARG A 7 -6.57 -2.72 5.02
N LEU A 8 -7.16 -1.59 5.41
CA LEU A 8 -6.55 -0.28 5.21
C LEU A 8 -5.18 -0.17 5.89
N TRP A 9 -5.07 -0.74 7.10
CA TRP A 9 -3.82 -0.77 7.85
C TRP A 9 -2.74 -1.60 7.14
N GLU A 10 -3.10 -2.78 6.64
CA GLU A 10 -2.20 -3.64 5.86
C GLU A 10 -1.73 -2.95 4.56
N GLU A 11 -2.65 -2.32 3.83
CA GLU A 11 -2.36 -1.55 2.61
C GLU A 11 -1.38 -0.41 2.89
N ALA A 12 -1.62 0.36 3.96
CA ALA A 12 -0.74 1.46 4.33
C ALA A 12 0.63 0.98 4.81
N ALA A 13 0.69 -0.13 5.57
CA ALA A 13 1.94 -0.72 6.03
C ALA A 13 2.78 -1.25 4.86
N TYR A 14 2.15 -1.89 3.87
CA TYR A 14 2.81 -2.36 2.66
C TYR A 14 3.48 -1.20 1.91
N VAL A 15 2.74 -0.12 1.64
CA VAL A 15 3.28 1.04 0.93
C VAL A 15 4.38 1.73 1.75
N ALA A 16 4.19 1.89 3.07
CA ALA A 16 5.20 2.48 3.95
C ALA A 16 6.50 1.67 3.96
N TYR A 17 6.40 0.34 3.96
CA TYR A 17 7.57 -0.55 3.95
C TYR A 17 8.39 -0.42 2.65
N TYR A 18 7.72 -0.38 1.49
CA TYR A 18 8.40 -0.35 0.19
C TYR A 18 8.81 1.06 -0.26
N LEU A 19 8.03 2.09 0.05
CA LEU A 19 8.30 3.46 -0.39
C LEU A 19 8.92 4.34 0.70
N HIS A 20 8.97 3.86 1.95
CA HIS A 20 9.46 4.61 3.12
C HIS A 20 8.72 5.94 3.35
N TRP A 21 7.48 6.05 2.86
CA TRP A 21 6.64 7.21 3.09
C TRP A 21 6.01 7.16 4.49
N PRO A 22 5.74 8.33 5.12
CA PRO A 22 5.01 8.38 6.37
C PRO A 22 3.63 7.75 6.25
N PHE A 23 3.20 7.06 7.30
CA PHE A 23 1.92 6.34 7.32
C PHE A 23 0.73 7.30 7.12
N GLU A 24 0.79 8.48 7.73
CA GLU A 24 -0.20 9.56 7.57
C GLU A 24 -0.37 10.00 6.11
N THR A 25 0.72 10.13 5.36
CA THR A 25 0.69 10.48 3.94
C THR A 25 -0.03 9.44 3.11
N ILE A 26 0.04 8.16 3.50
CA ILE A 26 -0.59 7.05 2.79
C ILE A 26 -2.07 6.94 3.14
N LEU A 27 -2.43 7.24 4.40
CA LEU A 27 -3.82 7.30 4.86
C LEU A 27 -4.60 8.43 4.19
N ASP A 28 -3.93 9.54 3.86
CA ASP A 28 -4.53 10.68 3.14
C ASP A 28 -4.72 10.42 1.63
N LEU A 29 -4.19 9.32 1.09
CA LEU A 29 -4.40 8.97 -0.32
C LEU A 29 -5.85 8.54 -0.57
N GLU A 30 -6.40 9.03 -1.68
CA GLU A 30 -7.65 8.49 -2.22
C GLU A 30 -7.50 6.96 -2.44
N HIS A 31 -8.54 6.22 -2.06
CA HIS A 31 -8.59 4.75 -2.19
C HIS A 31 -8.11 4.23 -3.56
N PRO A 32 -8.59 4.74 -4.72
CA PRO A 32 -8.13 4.26 -6.02
C PRO A 32 -6.65 4.52 -6.31
N VAL A 33 -6.09 5.62 -5.77
CA VAL A 33 -4.67 5.94 -5.93
C VAL A 33 -3.82 4.95 -5.12
N ARG A 34 -4.22 4.66 -3.88
CA ARG A 34 -3.53 3.69 -3.03
C ARG A 34 -3.57 2.28 -3.61
N GLU A 35 -4.73 1.83 -4.10
CA GLU A 35 -4.85 0.51 -4.75
C GLU A 35 -3.90 0.36 -5.94
N ARG A 36 -3.83 1.38 -6.80
CA ARG A 36 -2.92 1.38 -7.95
C ARG A 36 -1.45 1.36 -7.52
N LEU A 37 -1.08 2.09 -6.48
CA LEU A 37 0.29 2.06 -5.94
C LEU A 37 0.68 0.65 -5.46
N ILE A 38 -0.21 -0.01 -4.72
CA ILE A 38 0.03 -1.38 -4.22
C ILE A 38 0.24 -2.34 -5.40
N GLU A 39 -0.61 -2.25 -6.43
CA GLU A 39 -0.50 -3.10 -7.62
C GLU A 39 0.85 -2.91 -8.34
N GLU A 40 1.25 -1.66 -8.59
CA GLU A 40 2.50 -1.37 -9.32
C GLU A 40 3.75 -1.74 -8.52
N VAL A 41 3.77 -1.46 -7.21
CA VAL A 41 4.87 -1.88 -6.33
C VAL A 41 4.98 -3.41 -6.31
N GLY A 42 3.87 -4.13 -6.26
CA GLY A 42 3.85 -5.59 -6.32
C GLY A 42 4.40 -6.15 -7.63
N LYS A 43 4.04 -5.55 -8.77
CA LYS A 43 4.59 -5.92 -10.09
C LYS A 43 6.10 -5.72 -10.16
N ILE A 44 6.60 -4.58 -9.69
CA ILE A 44 8.04 -4.28 -9.66
C ILE A 44 8.79 -5.30 -8.81
N HIS A 45 8.29 -5.56 -7.59
CA HIS A 45 8.92 -6.51 -6.67
C HIS A 45 8.98 -7.92 -7.25
N THR A 46 7.87 -8.38 -7.84
CA THR A 46 7.79 -9.69 -8.50
C THR A 46 8.80 -9.81 -9.64
N ARG A 47 9.01 -8.75 -10.43
CA ARG A 47 10.01 -8.74 -11.50
C ARG A 47 11.46 -8.75 -11.00
N MET A 48 11.72 -8.19 -9.83
CA MET A 48 13.07 -8.13 -9.25
C MET A 48 13.45 -9.40 -8.47
N ALA A 49 12.46 -10.13 -7.96
CA ALA A 49 12.67 -11.34 -7.17
C ALA A 49 12.80 -12.63 -8.01
N GLY A 50 12.56 -12.55 -9.33
CA GLY A 50 12.77 -13.64 -10.31
C GLY A 50 14.00 -13.39 -11.17
#